data_AF-A0A9E6VE61-F1
#
_entry.id   AF-A0A9E6VE61-F1
#
_cell.length_a   1.000
_cell.length_b   1.000
_cell.length_c   1.000
_cell.angle_alpha   90.00
_cell.angle_beta   90.00
_cell.angle_gamma   90.00
#
_symmetry.space_group_name_H-M   'P 1'
#
loop_
_entity.id
_entity.type
_entity.pdbx_description
1 polymer ?
#
loop_
_entity_poly.entity_id
_entity_poly.type
_entity_poly.pdbx_seq_one_letter_code
_entity_poly.pdbx_strand_id
1 'polypeptide(L)'
;MAVDHNTQLEIENGFRQFDLTLDVIKYYLEPDRPFALRVPLILDLQREAVRDIEAEAGEIRTTVVGINKSKHDPPAPHLVKTHLTEFCEFINDNWHERTAFYLSAYAMWRLNWIHPFTDGNGRTSRALSYALLNIKLGYALPGAPTILQQIEEDNTHYIEALEKADAAAVAGDEDVSEMENMIRGMLAKQLLSVIDQAGR
;
A
#
# COMPACT_ATOMS: atom_id res chain seq x y z
N MET A 1 -1.34 13.97 29.10
CA MET A 1 -1.74 12.55 29.09
C MET A 1 -0.57 11.78 28.51
N ALA A 2 -0.09 10.73 29.18
CA ALA A 2 0.95 9.88 28.58
C ALA A 2 0.37 9.24 27.31
N VAL A 3 1.14 9.25 26.22
CA VAL A 3 0.79 8.50 25.01
C VAL A 3 0.78 7.02 25.39
N ASP A 4 -0.25 6.28 24.99
CA ASP A 4 -0.35 4.85 25.23
C ASP A 4 0.84 4.12 24.58
N HIS A 5 1.35 3.06 25.22
CA HIS A 5 2.57 2.38 24.77
C HIS A 5 2.42 1.83 23.34
N ASN A 6 1.24 1.32 23.00
CA ASN A 6 0.96 0.82 21.66
C ASN A 6 0.95 1.96 20.63
N THR A 7 0.39 3.11 20.97
CA THR A 7 0.41 4.29 20.07
C THR A 7 1.85 4.74 19.77
N GLN A 8 2.76 4.67 20.75
CA GLN A 8 4.17 4.98 20.49
C GLN A 8 4.80 3.97 19.52
N LEU A 9 4.55 2.67 19.71
CA LEU A 9 5.04 1.62 18.83
C LEU A 9 4.47 1.76 17.41
N GLU A 10 3.20 2.14 17.25
CA GLU A 10 2.58 2.38 15.95
C GLU A 10 3.28 3.50 15.18
N ILE A 11 3.63 4.61 15.87
CA ILE A 11 4.36 5.72 15.28
C ILE A 11 5.77 5.28 14.85
N GLU A 12 6.49 4.57 15.74
CA GLU A 12 7.83 4.05 15.43
C GLU A 12 7.82 3.06 14.27
N ASN A 13 6.82 2.19 14.21
CA ASN A 13 6.58 1.26 13.10
C ASN A 13 6.28 1.99 11.79
N GLY A 14 5.51 3.07 11.84
CA GLY A 14 5.26 3.93 10.70
C GLY A 14 6.55 4.47 10.09
N PHE A 15 7.47 4.97 10.93
CA PHE A 15 8.80 5.42 10.47
C PHE A 15 9.64 4.27 9.90
N ARG A 16 9.72 3.13 10.60
CA ARG A 16 10.46 1.94 10.11
C ARG A 16 9.96 1.45 8.76
N GLN A 17 8.64 1.34 8.59
CA GLN A 17 8.03 0.91 7.33
C GLN A 17 8.29 1.94 6.21
N PHE A 18 8.22 3.24 6.52
CA PHE A 18 8.52 4.28 5.55
C PHE A 18 9.98 4.24 5.11
N ASP A 19 10.92 4.07 6.04
CA ASP A 19 12.35 3.92 5.73
C ASP A 19 12.60 2.70 4.84
N LEU A 20 12.02 1.53 5.17
CA LEU A 20 12.08 0.33 4.32
C LEU A 20 11.50 0.60 2.92
N THR A 21 10.39 1.35 2.84
CA THR A 21 9.78 1.72 1.55
C THR A 21 10.74 2.56 0.71
N LEU A 22 11.41 3.54 1.30
CA LEU A 22 12.41 4.37 0.62
C LEU A 22 13.63 3.56 0.18
N ASP A 23 14.10 2.63 1.02
CA ASP A 23 15.24 1.78 0.69
C ASP A 23 14.92 0.84 -0.48
N VAL A 24 13.70 0.28 -0.53
CA VAL A 24 13.22 -0.51 -1.66
C VAL A 24 13.18 0.34 -2.93
N ILE A 25 12.64 1.56 -2.87
CA ILE A 25 12.62 2.48 -4.01
C ILE A 25 14.04 2.75 -4.52
N LYS A 26 14.96 3.17 -3.63
CA LYS A 26 16.36 3.44 -3.98
C LYS A 26 17.05 2.21 -4.56
N TYR A 27 16.79 1.03 -3.98
CA TYR A 27 17.33 -0.22 -4.49
C TYR A 27 16.93 -0.49 -5.94
N TYR A 28 15.72 -0.15 -6.38
CA TYR A 28 15.36 -0.36 -7.80
C TYR A 28 15.81 0.78 -8.73
N LEU A 29 16.03 1.99 -8.20
CA LEU A 29 16.42 3.15 -9.01
C LEU A 29 17.94 3.35 -9.13
N GLU A 30 18.74 2.87 -8.17
CA GLU A 30 20.17 3.22 -8.07
C GLU A 30 21.11 2.00 -7.86
N PRO A 31 21.75 1.46 -8.93
CA PRO A 31 21.42 1.66 -10.34
C PRO A 31 20.01 1.15 -10.71
N ASP A 32 19.56 1.51 -11.91
CA ASP A 32 18.32 1.00 -12.49
C ASP A 32 18.32 -0.54 -12.55
N ARG A 33 17.38 -1.17 -11.85
CA ARG A 33 17.24 -2.62 -11.74
C ARG A 33 15.88 -3.07 -12.25
N PRO A 34 15.78 -4.20 -12.95
CA PRO A 34 14.49 -4.76 -13.33
C PRO A 34 13.66 -5.08 -12.07
N PHE A 35 12.44 -4.54 -12.01
CA PHE A 35 11.52 -4.77 -10.91
C PHE A 35 10.71 -6.04 -11.12
N ALA A 36 10.54 -6.81 -10.05
CA ALA A 36 9.52 -7.84 -9.96
C ALA A 36 9.00 -7.90 -8.52
N LEU A 37 7.69 -7.75 -8.35
CA LEU A 37 7.02 -7.92 -7.08
C LEU A 37 7.07 -9.39 -6.67
N ARG A 38 7.46 -9.63 -5.42
CA ARG A 38 7.45 -10.96 -4.80
C ARG A 38 6.84 -10.87 -3.41
N VAL A 39 6.18 -11.95 -3.00
CA VAL A 39 5.55 -12.08 -1.67
C VAL A 39 6.46 -11.64 -0.51
N PRO A 40 7.78 -11.97 -0.46
CA PRO A 40 8.64 -11.54 0.64
C PRO A 40 8.64 -10.03 0.90
N LEU A 41 8.60 -9.18 -0.13
CA LEU A 41 8.53 -7.73 0.05
C LEU A 41 7.24 -7.32 0.80
N ILE A 42 6.12 -7.96 0.50
CA ILE A 42 4.83 -7.70 1.16
C ILE A 42 4.92 -8.11 2.64
N LEU A 43 5.54 -9.26 2.93
CA LEU A 43 5.74 -9.74 4.30
C LEU A 43 6.69 -8.83 5.07
N ASP A 44 7.76 -8.35 4.45
CA ASP A 44 8.74 -7.45 5.08
C ASP A 44 8.10 -6.09 5.40
N LEU A 45 7.33 -5.53 4.48
CA LEU A 45 6.56 -4.31 4.71
C LEU A 45 5.58 -4.48 5.88
N GLN A 46 4.85 -5.60 5.94
CA GLN A 46 3.91 -5.81 7.04
C GLN A 46 4.63 -6.02 8.37
N ARG A 47 5.75 -6.75 8.36
CA ARG A 47 6.57 -6.94 9.56
C ARG A 47 6.96 -5.61 10.19
N GLU A 48 7.41 -4.64 9.40
CA GLU A 48 7.74 -3.31 9.95
C GLU A 48 6.51 -2.54 10.43
N ALA A 49 5.34 -2.71 9.79
CA ALA A 49 4.11 -2.04 10.21
C ALA A 49 3.60 -2.47 11.59
N VAL A 50 3.84 -3.72 11.99
CA VAL A 50 3.29 -4.30 13.23
C VAL A 50 4.35 -4.83 14.19
N ARG A 51 5.63 -4.53 13.93
CA ARG A 51 6.76 -4.96 14.75
C ARG A 51 6.50 -4.61 16.22
N ASP A 52 6.72 -5.58 17.10
CA ASP A 52 6.54 -5.48 18.55
C ASP A 52 5.10 -5.16 19.02
N ILE A 53 4.12 -5.17 18.10
CA ILE A 53 2.68 -5.04 18.39
C ILE A 53 2.00 -6.40 18.21
N GLU A 54 2.26 -7.06 17.09
CA GLU A 54 1.70 -8.38 16.75
C GLU A 54 2.78 -9.47 16.89
N ALA A 55 2.39 -10.65 17.36
CA ALA A 55 3.32 -11.78 17.50
C ALA A 55 3.66 -12.39 16.13
N GLU A 56 2.72 -12.37 15.19
CA GLU A 56 2.80 -12.97 13.86
C GLU A 56 3.29 -11.97 12.78
N ALA A 57 4.23 -11.10 13.14
CA ALA A 57 4.75 -10.06 12.25
C ALA A 57 5.46 -10.64 11.01
N GLY A 58 4.93 -10.33 9.83
CA GLY A 58 5.38 -10.83 8.53
C GLY A 58 4.83 -12.20 8.18
N GLU A 59 3.79 -12.69 8.87
CA GLU A 59 3.18 -14.00 8.62
C GLU A 59 1.79 -13.89 8.01
N ILE A 60 1.51 -14.77 7.03
CA ILE A 60 0.17 -14.86 6.43
C ILE A 60 -0.78 -15.47 7.46
N ARG A 61 -1.96 -14.85 7.64
CA ARG A 61 -2.96 -15.33 8.59
C ARG A 61 -3.39 -16.77 8.32
N THR A 62 -3.63 -17.52 9.39
CA THR A 62 -4.20 -18.88 9.34
C THR A 62 -5.66 -18.91 9.77
N THR A 63 -6.20 -17.77 10.20
CA THR A 63 -7.56 -17.60 10.74
C THR A 63 -8.42 -16.72 9.85
N VAL A 64 -9.74 -16.87 9.98
CA VAL A 64 -10.72 -15.99 9.34
C VAL A 64 -10.66 -14.61 10.01
N VAL A 65 -10.66 -13.55 9.21
CA VAL A 65 -10.66 -12.16 9.66
C VAL A 65 -11.75 -11.40 8.92
N GLY A 66 -12.25 -10.33 9.54
CA GLY A 66 -13.18 -9.39 8.92
C GLY A 66 -12.57 -8.00 8.86
N ILE A 67 -13.05 -7.18 7.93
CA ILE A 67 -12.62 -5.79 7.80
C ILE A 67 -13.65 -4.91 8.50
N ASN A 68 -13.23 -4.17 9.53
CA ASN A 68 -14.14 -3.32 10.30
C ASN A 68 -14.77 -2.25 9.38
N LYS A 69 -16.11 -2.13 9.42
CA LYS A 69 -16.92 -1.19 8.63
C LYS A 69 -16.86 -1.38 7.10
N SER A 70 -16.31 -2.48 6.59
CA SER A 70 -16.41 -2.81 5.17
C SER A 70 -17.48 -3.87 4.94
N LYS A 71 -18.05 -3.88 3.73
CA LYS A 71 -18.95 -4.95 3.27
C LYS A 71 -18.21 -6.11 2.60
N HIS A 72 -16.90 -5.96 2.36
CA HIS A 72 -16.07 -6.97 1.73
C HIS A 72 -15.72 -8.08 2.73
N ASP A 73 -15.91 -9.33 2.28
CA ASP A 73 -15.50 -10.53 3.00
C ASP A 73 -14.18 -11.05 2.39
N PRO A 74 -13.06 -11.01 3.14
CA PRO A 74 -11.79 -11.50 2.64
C PRO A 74 -11.82 -12.99 2.27
N PRO A 75 -10.96 -13.43 1.33
CA PRO A 75 -10.83 -14.84 0.99
C PRO A 75 -10.57 -15.74 2.21
N ALA A 76 -10.97 -17.01 2.11
CA ALA A 76 -10.67 -17.98 3.16
C ALA A 76 -9.15 -18.12 3.38
N PRO A 77 -8.68 -18.40 4.63
CA PRO A 77 -7.25 -18.36 4.95
C PRO A 77 -6.38 -19.27 4.06
N HIS A 78 -6.91 -20.44 3.69
CA HIS A 78 -6.22 -21.40 2.83
C HIS A 78 -6.03 -20.93 1.38
N LEU A 79 -6.74 -19.89 0.94
CA LEU A 79 -6.63 -19.29 -0.41
C LEU A 79 -5.70 -18.09 -0.46
N VAL A 80 -5.37 -17.48 0.69
CA VAL A 80 -4.62 -16.21 0.77
C VAL A 80 -3.27 -16.31 0.06
N LYS A 81 -2.54 -17.39 0.27
CA LYS A 81 -1.22 -17.60 -0.36
C LYS A 81 -1.31 -17.67 -1.89
N THR A 82 -2.36 -18.32 -2.40
CA THR A 82 -2.62 -18.40 -3.85
C THR A 82 -2.90 -17.01 -4.39
N HIS A 83 -3.81 -16.26 -3.77
CA HIS A 83 -4.13 -14.91 -4.21
C HIS A 83 -2.95 -13.93 -4.12
N LEU A 84 -2.08 -14.04 -3.11
CA LEU A 84 -0.85 -13.24 -3.06
C LEU A 84 0.11 -13.56 -4.21
N THR A 85 0.16 -14.83 -4.62
CA THR A 85 0.99 -15.25 -5.76
C THR A 85 0.42 -14.69 -7.06
N GLU A 86 -0.88 -14.89 -7.31
CA GLU A 86 -1.61 -14.34 -8.45
C GLU A 86 -1.51 -12.81 -8.51
N PHE A 87 -1.59 -12.14 -7.36
CA PHE A 87 -1.42 -10.69 -7.25
C PHE A 87 -0.02 -10.24 -7.69
N CYS A 88 1.03 -10.92 -7.24
CA CYS A 88 2.40 -10.62 -7.66
C CYS A 88 2.58 -10.85 -9.17
N GLU A 89 2.06 -11.97 -9.69
CA GLU A 89 2.07 -12.31 -11.11
C GLU A 89 1.36 -11.24 -11.93
N PHE A 90 0.15 -10.83 -11.54
CA PHE A 90 -0.59 -9.78 -12.22
C PHE A 90 0.21 -8.47 -12.32
N ILE A 91 0.80 -8.01 -11.21
CA ILE A 91 1.61 -6.79 -11.19
C ILE A 91 2.82 -6.91 -12.14
N ASN A 92 3.48 -8.07 -12.16
CA ASN A 92 4.66 -8.31 -12.97
C ASN A 92 4.32 -8.41 -14.46
N ASP A 93 3.27 -9.15 -14.81
CA ASP A 93 2.81 -9.34 -16.19
C ASP A 93 2.33 -8.04 -16.80
N ASN A 94 1.69 -7.19 -15.99
CA ASN A 94 1.19 -5.88 -16.40
C ASN A 94 2.21 -4.74 -16.24
N TRP A 95 3.45 -5.03 -15.81
CA TRP A 95 4.43 -4.01 -15.44
C TRP A 95 4.76 -3.06 -16.58
N HIS A 96 4.78 -3.56 -17.82
CA HIS A 96 5.11 -2.76 -19.01
C HIS A 96 3.88 -2.20 -19.73
N GLU A 97 2.70 -2.79 -19.52
CA GLU A 97 1.47 -2.45 -20.26
C GLU A 97 0.59 -1.44 -19.53
N ARG A 98 0.63 -1.44 -18.19
CA ARG A 98 -0.20 -0.56 -17.36
C ARG A 98 0.55 0.66 -16.87
N THR A 99 -0.22 1.71 -16.56
CA THR A 99 0.32 2.97 -16.04
C THR A 99 0.79 2.81 -14.58
N ALA A 100 1.66 3.71 -14.13
CA ALA A 100 2.11 3.75 -12.73
C ALA A 100 0.94 3.95 -11.77
N PHE A 101 -0.03 4.81 -12.14
CA PHE A 101 -1.24 5.03 -11.34
C PHE A 101 -2.09 3.78 -11.24
N TYR A 102 -2.34 3.08 -12.35
CA TYR A 102 -3.12 1.85 -12.33
C TYR A 102 -2.47 0.78 -11.44
N LEU A 103 -1.17 0.49 -11.61
CA LEU A 103 -0.49 -0.53 -10.80
C LEU A 103 -0.44 -0.16 -9.31
N SER A 104 -0.24 1.13 -9.02
CA SER A 104 -0.25 1.66 -7.66
C SER A 104 -1.65 1.55 -7.02
N ALA A 105 -2.70 1.92 -7.75
CA ALA A 105 -4.09 1.82 -7.33
C ALA A 105 -4.54 0.37 -7.13
N TYR A 106 -4.27 -0.48 -8.12
CA TYR A 106 -4.58 -1.91 -8.09
C TYR A 106 -3.88 -2.59 -6.91
N ALA A 107 -2.59 -2.31 -6.66
CA ALA A 107 -1.89 -2.87 -5.51
C ALA A 107 -2.48 -2.42 -4.18
N MET A 108 -2.88 -1.15 -4.07
CA MET A 108 -3.49 -0.62 -2.86
C MET A 108 -4.83 -1.32 -2.57
N TRP A 109 -5.68 -1.48 -3.59
CA TRP A 109 -6.96 -2.17 -3.46
C TRP A 109 -6.79 -3.68 -3.28
N ARG A 110 -6.12 -4.36 -4.21
CA ARG A 110 -6.05 -5.82 -4.27
C ARG A 110 -5.44 -6.42 -3.01
N LEU A 111 -4.45 -5.77 -2.40
CA LEU A 111 -3.89 -6.27 -1.14
C LEU A 111 -4.87 -6.15 0.04
N ASN A 112 -5.68 -5.09 0.09
CA ASN A 112 -6.77 -4.98 1.08
C ASN A 112 -7.88 -6.00 0.82
N TRP A 113 -8.20 -6.26 -0.46
CA TRP A 113 -9.17 -7.27 -0.86
C TRP A 113 -8.74 -8.67 -0.43
N ILE A 114 -7.46 -9.02 -0.61
CA ILE A 114 -6.89 -10.31 -0.15
C ILE A 114 -6.87 -10.37 1.39
N HIS A 115 -6.58 -9.23 2.03
CA HIS A 115 -6.45 -9.06 3.48
C HIS A 115 -5.56 -10.14 4.12
N PRO A 116 -4.28 -10.26 3.73
CA PRO A 116 -3.47 -11.43 4.04
C PRO A 116 -3.01 -11.55 5.50
N PHE A 117 -3.13 -10.50 6.31
CA PHE A 117 -2.61 -10.43 7.67
C PHE A 117 -3.72 -10.26 8.70
N THR A 118 -3.44 -10.56 9.97
CA THR A 118 -4.33 -10.26 11.11
C THR A 118 -4.45 -8.76 11.37
N ASP A 119 -3.35 -8.03 11.25
CA ASP A 119 -3.27 -6.57 11.30
C ASP A 119 -2.21 -6.05 10.31
N GLY A 120 -2.21 -4.74 10.05
CA GLY A 120 -1.23 -4.07 9.21
C GLY A 120 -1.56 -4.05 7.72
N ASN A 121 -2.71 -4.60 7.31
CA ASN A 121 -3.12 -4.69 5.89
C ASN A 121 -3.13 -3.30 5.20
N GLY A 122 -3.81 -2.32 5.80
CA GLY A 122 -3.90 -0.97 5.23
C GLY A 122 -2.55 -0.21 5.22
N ARG A 123 -1.71 -0.40 6.24
CA ARG A 123 -0.35 0.19 6.29
C ARG A 123 0.52 -0.39 5.17
N THR A 124 0.52 -1.73 5.06
CA THR A 124 1.27 -2.48 4.04
C THR A 124 0.83 -2.14 2.62
N SER A 125 -0.47 -2.05 2.35
CA SER A 125 -0.99 -1.74 1.01
C SER A 125 -0.61 -0.34 0.55
N ARG A 126 -0.64 0.65 1.45
CA ARG A 126 -0.24 2.03 1.14
C ARG A 126 1.26 2.13 0.89
N ALA A 127 2.08 1.47 1.72
CA ALA A 127 3.53 1.42 1.53
C ALA A 127 3.90 0.76 0.20
N LEU A 128 3.31 -0.41 -0.11
CA LEU A 128 3.53 -1.10 -1.39
C LEU A 128 3.08 -0.25 -2.58
N SER A 129 1.88 0.32 -2.51
CA SER A 129 1.32 1.18 -3.56
C SER A 129 2.24 2.36 -3.88
N TYR A 130 2.80 3.00 -2.86
CA TYR A 130 3.74 4.11 -3.02
C TYR A 130 5.08 3.65 -3.58
N ALA A 131 5.61 2.51 -3.14
CA ALA A 131 6.81 1.93 -3.71
C ALA A 131 6.65 1.68 -5.22
N LEU A 132 5.55 1.02 -5.62
CA LEU A 132 5.27 0.75 -7.04
C LEU A 132 5.15 2.04 -7.86
N LEU A 133 4.48 3.07 -7.34
CA LEU A 133 4.36 4.36 -8.02
C LEU A 133 5.74 4.98 -8.28
N ASN A 134 6.60 5.05 -7.26
CA ASN A 134 7.94 5.63 -7.36
C ASN A 134 8.83 4.84 -8.34
N ILE A 135 8.89 3.52 -8.17
CA ILE A 135 9.72 2.64 -9.00
C ILE A 135 9.25 2.70 -10.46
N LYS A 136 7.94 2.65 -10.71
CA LYS A 136 7.39 2.67 -12.06
C LYS A 136 7.56 4.03 -12.75
N LEU A 137 7.52 5.13 -12.00
CA LEU A 137 7.82 6.47 -12.52
C LEU A 137 9.32 6.71 -12.74
N GLY A 138 10.20 5.93 -12.09
CA GLY A 138 11.65 6.13 -12.15
C GLY A 138 12.17 7.25 -11.24
N TYR A 139 11.38 7.66 -10.24
CA TYR A 139 11.74 8.75 -9.33
C TYR A 139 11.42 8.40 -7.89
N ALA A 140 12.35 8.71 -6.98
CA ALA A 140 12.03 8.94 -5.59
C ALA A 140 11.31 10.30 -5.48
N LEU A 141 9.99 10.26 -5.39
CA LEU A 141 9.11 11.43 -5.43
C LEU A 141 9.43 12.38 -4.26
N PRO A 142 9.80 13.65 -4.55
CA PRO A 142 10.08 14.63 -3.51
C PRO A 142 8.79 15.20 -2.92
N GLY A 143 8.93 16.05 -1.91
CA GLY A 143 7.84 16.81 -1.32
C GLY A 143 7.12 16.10 -0.18
N ALA A 144 6.31 16.88 0.55
CA ALA A 144 5.53 16.43 1.70
C ALA A 144 4.26 17.30 1.87
N PRO A 145 3.16 16.78 2.45
CA PRO A 145 3.01 15.41 2.94
C PRO A 145 2.99 14.39 1.80
N THR A 146 3.59 13.21 2.03
CA THR A 146 3.54 12.10 1.08
C THR A 146 2.11 11.57 0.94
N ILE A 147 1.83 10.77 -0.10
CA ILE A 147 0.53 10.10 -0.25
C ILE A 147 0.15 9.30 1.02
N LEU A 148 1.11 8.63 1.66
CA LEU A 148 0.87 7.88 2.90
C LEU A 148 0.40 8.80 4.03
N GLN A 149 1.12 9.92 4.24
CA GLN A 149 0.79 10.90 5.27
C GLN A 149 -0.57 11.57 5.01
N GLN A 150 -0.88 11.85 3.75
CA GLN A 150 -2.18 12.40 3.37
C GLN A 150 -3.34 11.44 3.70
N ILE A 151 -3.17 10.13 3.46
CA ILE A 151 -4.19 9.12 3.82
C ILE A 151 -4.26 8.93 5.34
N GLU A 152 -3.15 9.08 6.07
CA GLU A 152 -3.13 9.01 7.52
C GLU A 152 -3.85 10.21 8.17
N GLU A 153 -3.70 11.40 7.59
CA GLU A 153 -4.41 12.62 8.00
C GLU A 153 -5.93 12.52 7.75
N ASP A 154 -6.34 12.04 6.56
CA ASP A 154 -7.74 11.84 6.19
C ASP A 154 -7.89 10.62 5.26
N ASN A 155 -8.54 9.58 5.77
CA ASN A 155 -8.74 8.33 5.05
C ASN A 155 -10.12 8.21 4.37
N THR A 156 -10.93 9.27 4.35
CA THR A 156 -12.31 9.23 3.83
C THR A 156 -12.33 8.81 2.37
N HIS A 157 -11.61 9.53 1.50
CA HIS A 157 -11.54 9.20 0.07
C HIS A 157 -10.87 7.84 -0.20
N TYR A 158 -9.94 7.43 0.67
CA TYR A 158 -9.29 6.13 0.58
C TYR A 158 -10.28 4.99 0.83
N ILE A 159 -11.09 5.08 1.88
CA ILE A 159 -12.12 4.09 2.19
C ILE A 159 -13.19 4.07 1.10
N GLU A 160 -13.64 5.24 0.63
CA GLU A 160 -14.61 5.33 -0.47
C GLU A 160 -14.09 4.70 -1.77
N ALA A 161 -12.82 4.91 -2.11
CA ALA A 161 -12.19 4.32 -3.28
C ALA A 161 -12.07 2.79 -3.16
N LEU A 162 -11.77 2.26 -1.96
CA LEU A 162 -11.78 0.81 -1.71
C LEU A 162 -13.17 0.21 -1.93
N GLU A 163 -14.21 0.80 -1.31
CA GLU A 163 -15.57 0.28 -1.41
C GLU A 163 -16.12 0.32 -2.86
N LYS A 164 -15.74 1.33 -3.65
CA LYS A 164 -16.10 1.38 -5.08
C LYS A 164 -15.40 0.28 -5.88
N ALA A 165 -14.11 0.04 -5.63
CA ALA A 165 -13.37 -1.04 -6.29
C ALA A 165 -13.91 -2.43 -5.88
N ASP A 166 -14.28 -2.62 -4.61
CA ASP A 166 -14.93 -3.84 -4.13
C ASP A 166 -16.28 -4.06 -4.83
N ALA A 167 -17.09 -3.02 -4.98
CA ALA A 167 -18.36 -3.10 -5.70
C ALA A 167 -18.18 -3.46 -7.19
N ALA A 168 -17.14 -2.92 -7.85
CA ALA A 168 -16.79 -3.29 -9.22
C ALA A 168 -16.38 -4.77 -9.33
N ALA A 169 -15.55 -5.25 -8.38
CA ALA A 169 -15.12 -6.64 -8.34
C ALA A 169 -16.28 -7.63 -8.16
N VAL A 170 -17.26 -7.28 -7.33
CA VAL A 170 -18.51 -8.07 -7.21
C VAL A 170 -19.29 -8.12 -8.53
N ALA A 171 -19.22 -7.07 -9.34
CA ALA A 171 -19.83 -7.02 -10.67
C ALA A 171 -19.01 -7.74 -11.77
N GLY A 172 -17.83 -8.28 -11.42
CA GLY A 172 -16.92 -8.94 -12.37
C GLY A 172 -16.00 -7.98 -13.13
N ASP A 173 -15.81 -6.76 -12.63
CA ASP A 173 -14.91 -5.75 -13.19
C ASP A 173 -13.76 -5.43 -12.21
N GLU A 174 -12.62 -4.99 -12.71
CA GLU A 174 -11.47 -4.57 -11.88
C GLU A 174 -11.25 -3.06 -12.00
N ASP A 175 -12.33 -2.29 -11.79
CA ASP A 175 -12.30 -0.83 -11.86
C ASP A 175 -11.68 -0.21 -10.59
N VAL A 176 -10.49 0.36 -10.77
CA VAL A 176 -9.75 1.09 -9.73
C VAL A 176 -9.63 2.59 -10.04
N SER A 177 -10.46 3.12 -10.93
CA SER A 177 -10.37 4.51 -11.42
C SER A 177 -10.47 5.54 -10.31
N GLU A 178 -11.31 5.28 -9.30
CA GLU A 178 -11.48 6.18 -8.14
C GLU A 178 -10.25 6.22 -7.25
N MET A 179 -9.59 5.06 -7.09
CA MET A 179 -8.31 4.95 -6.41
C MET A 179 -7.20 5.66 -7.20
N GLU A 180 -7.18 5.52 -8.54
CA GLU A 180 -6.25 6.28 -9.39
C GLU A 180 -6.44 7.79 -9.25
N ASN A 181 -7.69 8.27 -9.28
CA ASN A 181 -8.01 9.69 -9.15
C ASN A 181 -7.56 10.24 -7.79
N MET A 182 -7.78 9.49 -6.71
CA MET A 182 -7.29 9.83 -5.38
C MET A 182 -5.76 9.95 -5.36
N ILE A 183 -5.05 8.93 -5.86
CA ILE A 183 -3.57 8.92 -5.89
C ILE A 183 -3.03 10.09 -6.73
N ARG A 184 -3.67 10.41 -7.86
CA ARG A 184 -3.30 11.58 -8.70
C ARG A 184 -3.42 12.90 -7.94
N GLY A 185 -4.53 13.10 -7.24
CA GLY A 185 -4.75 14.31 -6.44
C GLY A 185 -3.74 14.44 -5.31
N MET A 186 -3.47 13.35 -4.60
CA MET A 186 -2.49 13.33 -3.50
C MET A 186 -1.06 13.54 -4.00
N LEU A 187 -0.70 12.94 -5.15
CA LEU A 187 0.60 13.17 -5.77
C LEU A 187 0.76 14.63 -6.20
N ALA A 188 -0.27 15.24 -6.78
CA ALA A 188 -0.24 16.64 -7.16
C ALA A 188 0.01 17.55 -5.95
N LYS A 189 -0.68 17.30 -4.82
CA LYS A 189 -0.44 18.02 -3.55
C LYS A 189 0.97 17.81 -3.03
N GLN A 190 1.48 16.57 -3.06
CA GLN A 190 2.85 16.26 -2.63
C GLN A 190 3.88 17.03 -3.47
N LEU A 191 3.78 17.02 -4.79
CA LEU A 191 4.75 17.69 -5.67
C LEU A 191 4.65 19.22 -5.61
N LEU A 192 3.44 19.77 -5.44
CA LEU A 192 3.23 21.21 -5.29
C LEU A 192 3.99 21.77 -4.08
N SER A 193 4.11 20.99 -3.00
CA SER A 193 4.85 21.40 -1.80
C SER A 193 6.32 21.75 -2.08
N VAL A 194 6.94 21.16 -3.10
CA VAL A 194 8.31 21.45 -3.51
C VAL A 194 8.42 22.85 -4.10
N ILE A 195 7.41 23.24 -4.90
CA ILE A 195 7.33 24.58 -5.49
C ILE A 195 7.13 25.63 -4.39
N ASP A 196 6.23 25.36 -3.46
CA ASP A 196 5.94 26.25 -2.33
C ASP A 196 7.14 26.45 -1.41
N GLN A 197 8.00 25.44 -1.26
CA GLN A 197 9.25 25.54 -0.51
C GLN A 197 10.33 26.31 -1.28
N ALA A 198 10.43 26.14 -2.59
CA ALA A 198 11.42 26.83 -3.42
C ALA A 198 11.14 28.35 -3.55
N GLY A 199 9.89 28.77 -3.36
CA GLY A 199 9.50 30.18 -3.37
C GLY A 199 9.69 30.93 -2.05
N ARG A 200 10.17 30.26 -0.99
CA ARG A 200 10.42 30.86 0.33
C ARG A 200 11.85 31.36 0.50
#